data_AF-A0A7R9YM14-F1
#
_entry.id   AF-A0A7R9YM14-F1
#
_cell.length_a   1.000
_cell.length_b   1.000
_cell.length_c   1.000
_cell.angle_alpha   90.00
_cell.angle_beta   90.00
_cell.angle_gamma   90.00
#
_symmetry.space_group_name_H-M   'P 1'
#
loop_
_entity.id
_entity.type
_entity.pdbx_description
1 polymer ?
#
loop_
_entity_poly.entity_id
_entity_poly.type
_entity_poly.pdbx_seq_one_letter_code
_entity_poly.pdbx_strand_id
1 'polypeptide(L)'
;VRRLARRRRARLANARLSAAFRAEDIALSLLRLVSNNVGQLACLNAQRHGLGRIFFGGSFIRNHPYTVATLANAVKFFSKGTVEAHFLKREGFVGALGALLDADERLLLIGG
;
A
#
# COMPACT_ATOMS: atom_id res chain seq x y z
N VAL A 1 28.07 -16.14 10.89
CA VAL A 1 28.42 -14.94 11.70
C VAL A 1 27.67 -13.66 11.30
N ARG A 2 27.65 -13.23 10.02
CA ARG A 2 26.98 -11.98 9.56
C ARG A 2 25.46 -11.88 9.86
N ARG A 3 24.72 -12.98 9.74
CA ARG A 3 23.26 -13.03 10.03
C ARG A 3 22.93 -12.78 11.51
N LEU A 4 23.77 -13.29 12.41
CA LEU A 4 23.61 -13.15 13.86
C LEU A 4 23.92 -11.71 14.31
N ALA A 5 24.98 -11.11 13.75
CA ALA A 5 25.33 -9.71 13.98
C ALA A 5 24.22 -8.74 13.52
N ARG A 6 23.60 -9.00 12.36
CA ARG A 6 22.46 -8.21 11.86
C ARG A 6 21.26 -8.28 12.81
N ARG A 7 20.92 -9.47 13.31
CA ARG A 7 19.82 -9.64 14.29
C ARG A 7 20.10 -8.92 15.61
N ARG A 8 21.34 -9.00 16.11
CA ARG A 8 21.75 -8.31 17.35
C ARG A 8 21.66 -6.79 17.19
N ARG A 9 22.10 -6.24 16.06
CA ARG A 9 21.99 -4.81 15.74
C ARG A 9 20.54 -4.34 15.66
N ALA A 10 19.67 -5.10 15.00
CA ALA A 10 18.25 -4.78 14.91
C ALA A 10 17.56 -4.78 16.29
N ARG A 11 17.87 -5.74 17.17
CA ARG A 11 17.35 -5.77 18.54
C ARG A 11 17.79 -4.55 19.35
N LEU A 12 19.06 -4.16 19.27
CA LEU A 12 19.57 -2.97 19.96
C LEU A 12 18.94 -1.68 19.44
N ALA A 13 18.69 -1.59 18.13
CA ALA A 13 17.99 -0.46 17.53
C ALA A 13 16.53 -0.37 18.03
N ASN A 14 15.81 -1.48 18.07
CA ASN A 14 14.45 -1.52 18.60
C ASN A 14 14.40 -1.13 20.08
N ALA A 15 15.31 -1.66 20.91
CA ALA A 15 15.36 -1.31 22.33
C ALA A 15 15.59 0.21 22.54
N ARG A 16 16.45 0.83 21.72
CA ARG A 16 16.67 2.28 21.76
C ARG A 16 15.45 3.08 21.32
N LEU A 17 14.79 2.66 20.24
CA LEU A 17 13.57 3.33 19.74
C LEU A 17 12.45 3.26 20.78
N SER A 18 12.22 2.09 21.38
CA SER A 18 11.20 1.89 22.41
C SER A 18 11.48 2.63 23.72
N ALA A 19 12.75 2.93 24.02
CA ALA A 19 13.11 3.73 25.18
C ALA A 19 13.00 5.25 24.93
N ALA A 20 13.18 5.70 23.68
CA ALA A 20 13.24 7.12 23.33
C ALA A 20 11.90 7.70 22.83
N PHE A 21 11.01 6.89 22.29
CA PHE A 21 9.76 7.34 21.67
C PHE A 21 8.56 6.53 22.15
N ARG A 22 7.39 7.16 22.13
CA ARG A 22 6.13 6.48 22.39
C ARG A 22 5.83 5.50 21.27
N ALA A 23 5.18 4.39 21.61
CA ALA A 23 4.78 3.39 20.63
C ALA A 23 3.85 3.99 19.55
N GLU A 24 2.97 4.92 19.93
CA GLU A 24 2.05 5.59 19.00
C GLU A 24 2.80 6.43 17.95
N ASP A 25 3.84 7.17 18.36
CA ASP A 25 4.64 8.01 17.47
C ASP A 25 5.45 7.17 16.47
N ILE A 26 5.99 6.03 16.94
CA ILE A 26 6.67 5.05 16.08
C ILE A 26 5.69 4.46 15.08
N ALA A 27 4.53 4.00 15.53
CA ALA A 27 3.50 3.41 14.67
C ALA A 27 3.01 4.41 13.60
N LEU A 28 2.75 5.67 13.99
CA LEU A 28 2.32 6.72 13.08
C LEU A 28 3.40 7.07 12.06
N SER A 29 4.64 7.19 12.51
CA SER A 29 5.81 7.44 11.64
C SER A 29 5.98 6.33 10.61
N LEU A 30 5.84 5.08 11.02
CA LEU A 30 5.90 3.93 10.11
C LEU A 30 4.72 3.89 9.14
N LEU A 31 3.50 4.15 9.61
CA LEU A 31 2.32 4.22 8.76
C LEU A 31 2.48 5.29 7.68
N ARG A 32 2.96 6.48 8.06
CA ARG A 32 3.27 7.57 7.13
C ARG A 32 4.38 7.19 6.15
N LEU A 33 5.46 6.59 6.63
CA LEU A 33 6.59 6.17 5.79
C LEU A 33 6.12 5.22 4.70
N VAL A 34 5.43 4.15 5.08
CA VAL A 34 4.93 3.13 4.14
C VAL A 34 3.92 3.74 3.17
N SER A 35 2.96 4.53 3.67
CA SER A 35 1.94 5.15 2.83
C SER A 35 2.53 6.13 1.80
N ASN A 36 3.48 6.97 2.21
CA ASN A 36 4.14 7.91 1.30
C ASN A 36 5.01 7.19 0.27
N ASN A 37 5.71 6.13 0.67
CA ASN A 37 6.52 5.34 -0.26
C ASN A 37 5.66 4.67 -1.33
N VAL A 38 4.52 4.07 -0.94
CA VAL A 38 3.55 3.50 -1.87
C VAL A 38 3.00 4.58 -2.81
N GLY A 39 2.61 5.75 -2.28
CA GLY A 39 2.11 6.85 -3.10
C GLY A 39 3.13 7.35 -4.14
N GLN A 40 4.40 7.49 -3.74
CA GLN A 40 5.47 7.89 -4.65
C GLN A 40 5.70 6.87 -5.77
N LEU A 41 5.80 5.59 -5.43
CA LEU A 41 5.98 4.52 -6.40
C LEU A 41 4.80 4.45 -7.38
N ALA A 42 3.57 4.62 -6.88
CA ALA A 42 2.38 4.65 -7.72
C ALA A 42 2.41 5.84 -8.70
N CYS A 43 2.79 7.04 -8.24
CA CYS A 43 2.95 8.20 -9.12
C CYS A 43 4.04 8.02 -10.17
N LEU A 44 5.20 7.46 -9.81
CA LEU A 44 6.28 7.20 -10.76
C LEU A 44 5.84 6.22 -11.85
N ASN A 45 5.11 5.18 -11.49
CA ASN A 45 4.55 4.24 -12.48
C ASN A 45 3.47 4.90 -13.34
N ALA A 46 2.57 5.69 -12.74
CA ALA A 46 1.55 6.41 -13.49
C ALA A 46 2.19 7.36 -14.53
N GLN A 47 3.23 8.11 -14.15
CA GLN A 47 3.97 8.98 -15.07
C GLN A 47 4.66 8.18 -16.19
N ARG A 48 5.32 7.08 -15.84
CA ARG A 48 5.99 6.20 -16.83
C ARG A 48 5.03 5.68 -17.89
N HIS A 49 3.77 5.43 -17.53
CA HIS A 49 2.76 4.86 -18.41
C HIS A 49 1.72 5.88 -18.91
N GLY A 50 1.88 7.18 -18.61
CA GLY A 50 0.94 8.22 -19.03
C GLY A 50 -0.46 8.08 -18.43
N LEU A 51 -0.58 7.52 -17.21
CA LEU A 51 -1.86 7.28 -16.55
C LEU A 51 -2.28 8.48 -15.70
N GLY A 52 -3.53 8.93 -15.85
CA GLY A 52 -4.11 10.01 -15.05
C GLY A 52 -4.82 9.55 -13.76
N ARG A 53 -4.93 8.24 -13.51
CA ARG A 53 -5.69 7.68 -12.38
C ARG A 53 -4.96 6.51 -11.75
N ILE A 54 -4.96 6.45 -10.43
CA ILE A 54 -4.42 5.35 -9.62
C ILE A 54 -5.55 4.79 -8.77
N PHE A 55 -5.77 3.48 -8.83
CA PHE A 55 -6.71 2.77 -7.97
C PHE A 55 -5.96 2.04 -6.87
N PHE A 56 -6.24 2.42 -5.63
CA PHE A 56 -5.71 1.76 -4.45
C PHE A 56 -6.70 0.72 -3.92
N GLY A 57 -6.16 -0.48 -3.65
CA GLY A 57 -6.89 -1.63 -3.11
C GLY A 57 -6.03 -2.42 -2.11
N GLY A 58 -6.57 -3.55 -1.62
CA GLY A 58 -5.92 -4.44 -0.66
C GLY A 58 -6.22 -4.13 0.82
N SER A 59 -5.79 -5.04 1.70
CA SER A 59 -6.11 -5.00 3.13
C SER A 59 -5.34 -3.96 3.95
N PHE A 60 -4.40 -3.24 3.33
CA PHE A 60 -3.63 -2.20 4.00
C PHE A 60 -4.49 -0.96 4.31
N ILE A 61 -5.38 -0.62 3.38
CA ILE A 61 -6.13 0.64 3.42
C ILE A 61 -7.38 0.46 4.26
N ARG A 62 -8.14 -0.63 4.06
CA ARG A 62 -9.33 -1.01 4.86
C ARG A 62 -10.29 0.15 5.17
N ASN A 63 -10.38 1.12 4.26
CA ASN A 63 -11.12 2.37 4.46
C ASN A 63 -10.75 3.14 5.75
N HIS A 64 -9.53 2.96 6.26
CA HIS A 64 -9.01 3.68 7.41
C HIS A 64 -8.78 5.16 7.00
N PRO A 65 -9.53 6.12 7.57
CA PRO A 65 -9.55 7.49 7.05
C PRO A 65 -8.18 8.14 6.99
N TYR A 66 -7.31 7.85 7.96
CA TYR A 66 -5.97 8.38 8.02
C TYR A 66 -5.09 7.86 6.87
N THR A 67 -5.19 6.57 6.56
CA THR A 67 -4.38 5.92 5.52
C THR A 67 -4.81 6.41 4.14
N VAL A 68 -6.13 6.51 3.92
CA VAL A 68 -6.73 7.07 2.70
C VAL A 68 -6.26 8.52 2.50
N ALA A 69 -6.40 9.36 3.53
CA ALA A 69 -5.96 10.76 3.46
C ALA A 69 -4.46 10.90 3.19
N THR A 70 -3.63 10.06 3.85
CA THR A 70 -2.18 10.09 3.65
C THR A 70 -1.80 9.71 2.22
N LEU A 71 -2.41 8.66 1.66
CA LEU A 71 -2.18 8.23 0.27
C LEU A 71 -2.67 9.27 -0.74
N ALA A 72 -3.86 9.83 -0.54
CA ALA A 72 -4.40 10.88 -1.40
C ALA A 72 -3.49 12.12 -1.42
N ASN A 73 -3.00 12.53 -0.25
CA ASN A 73 -2.06 13.63 -0.13
C ASN A 73 -0.72 13.32 -0.81
N ALA A 74 -0.19 12.10 -0.64
CA ALA A 74 1.04 11.67 -1.30
C ALA A 74 0.90 11.73 -2.83
N VAL A 75 -0.19 11.19 -3.38
CA VAL A 75 -0.43 11.21 -4.84
C VAL A 75 -0.57 12.64 -5.34
N LYS A 76 -1.36 13.48 -4.67
CA LYS A 76 -1.51 14.90 -5.06
C LYS A 76 -0.16 15.63 -5.04
N PHE A 77 0.67 15.38 -4.02
CA PHE A 77 1.98 15.99 -3.88
C PHE A 77 2.95 15.54 -4.98
N PHE A 78 3.16 14.24 -5.17
CA PHE A 78 4.14 13.72 -6.13
C PHE A 78 3.71 13.89 -7.60
N SER A 79 2.40 13.92 -7.87
CA SER A 79 1.87 14.18 -9.21
C SER A 79 1.69 15.66 -9.54
N LYS A 80 1.90 16.58 -8.57
CA LYS A 80 1.53 18.00 -8.70
C LYS A 80 0.05 18.19 -9.10
N GLY A 81 -0.82 17.29 -8.66
CA GLY A 81 -2.25 17.30 -8.95
C GLY A 81 -2.65 16.77 -10.34
N THR A 82 -1.72 16.22 -11.12
CA THR A 82 -2.02 15.68 -12.46
C THR A 82 -2.63 14.28 -12.45
N VAL A 83 -2.57 13.58 -11.31
CA VAL A 83 -3.06 12.21 -11.15
C VAL A 83 -4.07 12.14 -10.01
N GLU A 84 -5.20 11.47 -10.27
CA GLU A 84 -6.25 11.25 -9.28
C GLU A 84 -6.07 9.90 -8.55
N ALA A 85 -6.25 9.93 -7.23
CA ALA A 85 -6.24 8.73 -6.40
C ALA A 85 -7.68 8.27 -6.11
N HIS A 86 -7.99 7.02 -6.44
CA HIS A 86 -9.26 6.37 -6.12
C HIS A 86 -9.04 5.22 -5.14
N PHE A 87 -10.03 4.98 -4.28
CA PHE A 87 -9.98 3.95 -3.25
C PHE A 87 -11.19 3.03 -3.41
N LEU A 88 -10.95 1.73 -3.46
CA LEU A 88 -12.03 0.75 -3.57
C LEU A 88 -12.74 0.62 -2.21
N LYS A 89 -14.06 0.46 -2.18
CA LYS A 89 -14.79 0.25 -0.89
C LYS A 89 -14.67 -1.19 -0.38
N ARG A 90 -14.48 -2.15 -1.30
CA ARG A 90 -14.44 -3.61 -1.02
C ARG A 90 -13.14 -4.20 -1.53
N GLU A 91 -12.04 -3.77 -0.92
CA GLU A 91 -10.68 -3.93 -1.45
C GLU A 91 -10.09 -5.34 -1.32
N GLY A 92 -10.61 -6.16 -0.40
CA GLY A 92 -10.05 -7.48 -0.07
C GLY A 92 -10.54 -8.63 -0.96
N PHE A 93 -11.57 -8.41 -1.79
CA PHE A 93 -12.25 -9.48 -2.51
C PHE A 93 -11.99 -9.48 -4.01
N VAL A 94 -11.29 -8.47 -4.54
CA VAL A 94 -11.11 -8.29 -5.99
C VAL A 94 -10.36 -9.47 -6.61
N GLY A 95 -9.38 -10.03 -5.90
CA GLY A 95 -8.66 -11.23 -6.35
C GLY A 95 -9.53 -12.49 -6.35
N ALA A 96 -10.36 -12.68 -5.32
CA ALA A 96 -11.28 -13.82 -5.26
C ALA A 96 -12.40 -13.71 -6.32
N LEU A 97 -12.91 -12.50 -6.54
CA LEU A 97 -13.88 -12.22 -7.60
C LEU A 97 -13.28 -12.47 -8.99
N GLY A 98 -12.04 -12.05 -9.23
CA GLY A 98 -11.35 -12.34 -10.49
C GLY A 98 -11.20 -13.84 -10.76
N ALA A 99 -10.85 -14.62 -9.72
CA ALA A 99 -10.75 -16.08 -9.84
C ALA A 99 -12.10 -16.74 -10.11
N LEU A 100 -13.18 -16.24 -9.51
CA LEU A 100 -14.53 -16.73 -9.75
C LEU A 100 -14.97 -16.48 -11.20
N LEU A 101 -14.71 -15.28 -11.73
CA LEU A 101 -15.07 -14.91 -13.10
C LEU A 101 -14.31 -15.74 -14.14
N ASP A 102 -13.01 -15.99 -13.94
CA ASP A 102 -12.22 -16.87 -14.82
C ASP A 102 -12.73 -18.32 -14.79
N ALA A 103 -13.17 -18.81 -13.63
CA ALA A 103 -13.76 -20.15 -13.52
C ALA A 103 -15.09 -20.27 -14.30
N ASP A 104 -15.94 -19.25 -14.23
CA ASP A 104 -17.24 -19.20 -14.91
C ASP A 104 -17.06 -19.09 -16.45
N GLU A 105 -16.15 -18.24 -16.92
CA GLU A 105 -15.83 -18.11 -18.34
C GLU A 105 -15.28 -19.42 -18.92
N ARG A 106 -14.43 -20.13 -18.16
CA ARG A 106 -13.95 -21.46 -18.58
C ARG A 106 -15.08 -22.47 -18.64
N LEU A 107 -16.00 -22.48 -17.69
CA LEU A 107 -17.16 -23.39 -17.69
C LEU A 107 -18.06 -23.19 -18.92
N LEU A 108 -18.26 -21.94 -19.36
CA LEU A 108 -19.02 -21.63 -20.57
C LEU A 108 -18.34 -22.10 -21.87
N LEU A 109 -17.01 -22.17 -21.90
CA LEU A 109 -16.24 -22.60 -23.07
C LEU A 109 -16.16 -24.12 -23.24
N ILE A 110 -16.40 -24.92 -22.20
CA ILE A 110 -16.37 -26.41 -22.24
C ILE A 110 -17.76 -27.03 -22.40
N GLY A 111 -18.83 -26.22 -22.29
CA GLY A 111 -20.22 -26.67 -22.36
C GLY A 111 -20.95 -26.41 -23.69
N GLY A 112 -20.22 -25.98 -24.73
CA GLY A 112 -20.74 -25.71 -26.09
C GLY A 112 -20.31 -26.74 -27.12
#